data_AF-A0A661RHB1-F1
#
_entry.id   AF-A0A661RHB1-F1
#
_cell.length_a   1.000
_cell.length_b   1.000
_cell.length_c   1.000
_cell.angle_alpha   90.00
_cell.angle_beta   90.00
_cell.angle_gamma   90.00
#
_symmetry.space_group_name_H-M   'P 1'
#
loop_
_entity.id
_entity.type
_entity.pdbx_description
1 polymer ?
#
loop_
_entity_poly.entity_id
_entity_poly.type
_entity_poly.pdbx_seq_one_letter_code
_entity_poly.pdbx_strand_id
1 'polypeptide(L)'
;MIPIEPYSWYYSPDHGQLCRVIESQTLWGETTCRVWLPDKGTVVRLPAAQLRPVSEASVCTADGIAYVASAARVADALTQDVLLAPIESSVIPLPHQIRALSRAIAGDRVRYLLADEVGLGKTIEAGLILRELKLRGL
;
A
#
# COMPACT_ATOMS: atom_id res chain seq x y z
N MET A 1 -37.77 0.27 -8.00
CA MET A 1 -36.82 -0.85 -8.06
C MET A 1 -36.08 -0.74 -9.38
N ILE A 2 -34.77 -0.51 -9.36
CA ILE A 2 -33.98 -0.30 -10.60
C ILE A 2 -33.89 -1.65 -11.31
N PRO A 3 -34.29 -1.77 -12.58
CA PRO A 3 -34.12 -3.02 -13.34
C PRO A 3 -32.61 -3.29 -13.48
N ILE A 4 -32.18 -4.48 -13.06
CA ILE A 4 -30.79 -4.91 -13.25
C ILE A 4 -30.66 -5.52 -14.63
N GLU A 5 -29.86 -4.88 -15.47
CA GLU A 5 -29.61 -5.36 -16.82
C GLU A 5 -28.60 -6.53 -16.80
N PRO A 6 -28.90 -7.64 -17.49
CA PRO A 6 -27.95 -8.74 -17.63
C PRO A 6 -26.74 -8.28 -18.44
N TYR A 7 -25.55 -8.76 -18.07
CA TYR A 7 -24.25 -8.42 -18.65
C TYR A 7 -23.73 -7.00 -18.35
N SER A 8 -24.46 -6.18 -17.59
CA SER A 8 -24.02 -4.85 -17.17
C SER A 8 -23.11 -4.89 -15.94
N TRP A 9 -22.26 -3.86 -15.83
CA TRP A 9 -21.36 -3.67 -14.70
C TRP A 9 -22.08 -2.97 -13.55
N TYR A 10 -21.80 -3.42 -12.33
CA TYR A 10 -22.29 -2.86 -11.07
C TYR A 10 -21.17 -2.87 -10.04
N TYR A 11 -21.32 -2.12 -8.96
CA TYR A 11 -20.40 -2.13 -7.83
C TYR A 11 -20.99 -2.95 -6.68
N SER A 12 -20.17 -3.84 -6.12
CA SER A 12 -20.51 -4.62 -4.92
C SER A 12 -19.79 -4.00 -3.71
N PRO A 13 -20.51 -3.28 -2.82
CA PRO A 13 -19.93 -2.69 -1.60
C PRO A 13 -19.32 -3.75 -0.67
N ASP A 14 -19.98 -4.91 -0.55
CA ASP A 14 -19.55 -6.02 0.30
C ASP A 14 -18.19 -6.61 -0.13
N HIS A 15 -17.83 -6.45 -1.40
CA HIS A 15 -16.57 -6.90 -1.96
C HIS A 15 -15.61 -5.78 -2.36
N GLY A 16 -16.03 -4.52 -2.20
CA GLY A 16 -15.24 -3.33 -2.50
C GLY A 16 -14.79 -3.22 -3.96
N GLN A 17 -15.50 -3.84 -4.92
CA GLN A 17 -15.05 -3.94 -6.31
C GLN A 17 -16.19 -3.86 -7.33
N LEU A 18 -15.81 -3.62 -8.59
CA LEU A 18 -16.70 -3.74 -9.74
C LEU A 18 -17.00 -5.21 -10.03
N CYS A 19 -18.24 -5.51 -10.35
CA CYS A 19 -18.72 -6.85 -10.66
C CYS A 19 -19.62 -6.81 -11.89
N ARG A 20 -19.62 -7.90 -12.66
CA ARG A 20 -20.47 -8.00 -13.85
C ARG A 20 -21.63 -8.95 -13.57
N VAL A 21 -22.86 -8.51 -13.80
CA VAL A 21 -24.04 -9.37 -13.66
C VAL A 21 -24.05 -10.37 -14.80
N ILE A 22 -24.00 -11.66 -14.49
CA ILE A 22 -24.12 -12.75 -15.47
C ILE A 22 -25.60 -13.06 -15.68
N GLU A 23 -26.35 -13.17 -14.58
CA GLU A 23 -27.73 -13.64 -14.60
C GLU A 23 -28.50 -13.01 -13.42
N SER A 24 -29.75 -12.64 -13.64
CA SER A 24 -30.68 -12.21 -12.61
C SER A 24 -31.86 -13.18 -12.54
N GLN A 25 -32.21 -13.61 -11.33
CA GLN A 25 -33.33 -14.51 -11.09
C GLN A 25 -34.21 -13.95 -9.98
N THR A 26 -35.49 -13.79 -10.28
CA THR A 26 -36.50 -13.37 -9.31
C THR A 26 -37.27 -14.58 -8.81
N LEU A 27 -37.15 -14.88 -7.51
CA LEU A 27 -37.87 -15.96 -6.85
C LEU A 27 -38.61 -15.38 -5.65
N TRP A 28 -39.90 -15.68 -5.52
CA TRP A 28 -40.73 -15.26 -4.37
C TRP A 28 -40.68 -13.76 -4.04
N GLY A 29 -40.52 -12.90 -5.05
CA GLY A 29 -40.44 -11.45 -4.88
C GLY A 29 -39.04 -10.91 -4.57
N GLU A 30 -38.06 -11.77 -4.31
CA GLU A 30 -36.65 -11.39 -4.15
C GLU A 30 -35.89 -11.59 -5.47
N THR A 31 -35.17 -10.55 -5.89
CA THR A 31 -34.28 -10.62 -7.07
C THR A 31 -32.86 -10.91 -6.60
N THR A 32 -32.32 -12.05 -7.02
CA THR A 32 -30.92 -12.43 -6.78
C THR A 32 -30.15 -12.41 -8.08
N CYS A 33 -28.92 -11.89 -8.03
CA CYS A 33 -28.04 -11.75 -9.18
C CYS A 33 -26.81 -12.63 -8.99
N ARG A 34 -26.46 -13.41 -10.02
CA ARG A 34 -25.12 -14.01 -10.14
C ARG A 34 -24.20 -12.96 -10.72
N VAL A 35 -23.20 -12.56 -9.95
CA VAL A 35 -22.21 -11.58 -10.36
C VAL A 35 -20.83 -12.21 -10.41
N TRP A 36 -20.06 -11.84 -11.43
CA TRP A 36 -18.65 -12.17 -11.55
C TRP A 36 -17.79 -11.07 -10.91
N LEU A 37 -16.89 -11.48 -10.03
CA LEU A 37 -15.89 -10.64 -9.37
C LEU A 37 -14.55 -10.80 -10.11
N PRO A 38 -14.11 -9.82 -10.91
CA PRO A 38 -12.90 -9.92 -11.73
C PRO A 38 -11.63 -10.07 -10.88
N ASP A 39 -11.52 -9.37 -9.74
CA ASP A 39 -10.29 -9.37 -8.94
C ASP A 39 -10.01 -10.75 -8.31
N LYS A 40 -11.07 -11.51 -8.03
CA LYS A 40 -10.99 -12.85 -7.43
C LYS A 40 -11.22 -13.96 -8.44
N GLY A 41 -11.68 -13.64 -9.66
CA GLY A 41 -12.09 -14.62 -10.67
C GLY A 41 -13.26 -15.50 -10.24
N THR A 42 -14.07 -15.09 -9.26
CA THR A 42 -15.15 -15.91 -8.68
C THR A 42 -16.54 -15.40 -9.06
N VAL A 43 -17.52 -16.29 -9.06
CA VAL A 43 -18.93 -15.95 -9.28
C VAL A 43 -19.68 -16.10 -7.97
N VAL A 44 -20.35 -15.03 -7.52
CA VAL A 44 -21.10 -14.98 -6.25
C VAL A 44 -22.57 -14.66 -6.54
N ARG A 45 -23.48 -15.18 -5.71
CA ARG A 45 -24.90 -14.80 -5.72
C ARG A 45 -25.14 -13.73 -4.66
N LEU A 46 -25.64 -12.57 -5.07
CA LEU A 46 -25.97 -11.45 -4.19
C LEU A 46 -27.38 -10.93 -4.50
N PRO A 47 -28.15 -10.50 -3.49
CA PRO A 47 -29.39 -9.78 -3.72
C PRO A 47 -29.18 -8.52 -4.57
N ALA A 48 -30.13 -8.22 -5.45
CA ALA A 48 -30.17 -7.02 -6.27
C ALA A 48 -29.98 -5.72 -5.46
N ALA A 49 -30.50 -5.70 -4.23
CA ALA A 49 -30.40 -4.56 -3.31
C ALA A 49 -28.97 -4.25 -2.83
N GLN A 50 -28.05 -5.21 -2.93
CA GLN A 50 -26.65 -5.02 -2.55
C GLN A 50 -25.78 -4.50 -3.71
N LEU A 51 -26.31 -4.45 -4.94
CA LEU A 51 -25.60 -3.94 -6.10
C LEU A 51 -25.89 -2.44 -6.25
N ARG A 52 -24.82 -1.65 -6.43
CA ARG A 52 -24.92 -0.22 -6.74
C ARG A 52 -24.53 0.03 -8.20
N PRO A 53 -25.14 1.01 -8.88
CA PRO A 53 -24.69 1.37 -10.22
C PRO A 53 -23.24 1.86 -10.18
N VAL A 54 -22.48 1.63 -11.26
CA VAL A 54 -21.06 2.02 -11.36
C VAL A 54 -20.86 3.53 -11.18
N SER A 55 -21.87 4.34 -11.50
CA SER A 55 -21.84 5.79 -11.24
C SER A 55 -21.80 6.18 -9.77
N GLU A 56 -22.31 5.31 -8.88
CA GLU A 56 -22.25 5.49 -7.42
C GLU A 56 -21.10 4.72 -6.79
N ALA A 57 -20.39 3.91 -7.57
CA ALA A 57 -19.08 3.45 -7.17
C ALA A 57 -18.23 4.70 -7.12
N SER A 58 -17.88 5.16 -5.92
CA SER A 58 -16.87 6.19 -5.74
C SER A 58 -15.54 5.64 -6.22
N VAL A 59 -15.35 5.59 -7.54
CA VAL A 59 -14.06 5.42 -8.17
C VAL A 59 -13.30 6.68 -7.79
N CYS A 60 -12.28 6.50 -6.97
CA CYS A 60 -11.40 7.51 -6.37
C CYS A 60 -11.57 8.91 -6.99
N THR A 61 -12.28 9.79 -6.29
CA THR A 61 -12.38 11.19 -6.70
C THR A 61 -10.97 11.80 -6.77
N ALA A 62 -10.79 12.84 -7.58
CA ALA A 62 -9.50 13.55 -7.65
C ALA A 62 -9.03 13.98 -6.24
N ASP A 63 -9.96 14.44 -5.40
CA ASP A 63 -9.70 14.78 -3.99
C ASP A 63 -9.28 13.56 -3.16
N GLY A 64 -9.92 12.40 -3.38
CA GLY A 64 -9.55 11.14 -2.72
C GLY A 64 -8.14 10.68 -3.09
N ILE A 65 -7.76 10.79 -4.36
CA ILE A 65 -6.40 10.49 -4.83
C ILE A 65 -5.40 11.46 -4.20
N ALA A 66 -5.69 12.76 -4.26
CA ALA A 66 -4.83 13.79 -3.68
C ALA A 66 -4.65 13.61 -2.17
N TYR A 67 -5.73 13.27 -1.46
CA TYR A 67 -5.72 12.97 -0.04
C TYR A 67 -4.83 11.75 0.26
N VAL A 68 -5.04 10.61 -0.40
CA VAL A 68 -4.24 9.40 -0.17
C VAL A 68 -2.77 9.63 -0.50
N ALA A 69 -2.47 10.32 -1.61
CA ALA A 69 -1.09 10.67 -1.97
C ALA A 69 -0.45 11.60 -0.93
N SER A 70 -1.19 12.59 -0.43
CA SER A 70 -0.69 13.51 0.61
C SER A 70 -0.46 12.78 1.93
N ALA A 71 -1.39 11.91 2.35
CA ALA A 71 -1.25 11.09 3.54
C ALA A 71 -0.05 10.14 3.43
N ALA A 72 0.18 9.53 2.27
CA ALA A 72 1.35 8.70 2.02
C ALA A 72 2.66 9.49 2.15
N ARG A 73 2.73 10.72 1.63
CA ARG A 73 3.91 11.60 1.81
C ARG A 73 4.15 11.97 3.27
N VAL A 74 3.09 12.23 4.04
CA VAL A 74 3.21 12.50 5.48
C VAL A 74 3.72 11.26 6.22
N ALA A 75 3.18 10.08 5.91
CA ALA A 75 3.64 8.82 6.50
C ALA A 75 5.11 8.52 6.16
N ASP A 76 5.53 8.77 4.91
CA ASP A 76 6.93 8.66 4.49
C ASP A 76 7.83 9.65 5.25
N ALA A 77 7.44 10.91 5.34
CA ALA A 77 8.18 11.92 6.09
C ALA A 77 8.34 11.54 7.58
N LEU A 78 7.30 10.97 8.20
CA LEU A 78 7.36 10.49 9.59
C LEU A 78 8.29 9.28 9.78
N THR A 79 8.54 8.50 8.72
CA THR A 79 9.47 7.36 8.76
C THR A 79 10.91 7.75 8.43
N GLN A 80 11.16 8.89 7.78
CA GLN A 80 12.52 9.31 7.43
C GLN A 80 13.44 9.54 8.65
N ASP A 81 12.89 9.92 9.81
CA ASP A 81 13.63 10.16 11.06
C ASP A 81 13.98 8.88 11.85
N VAL A 82 13.38 7.73 11.52
CA VAL A 82 13.65 6.47 12.21
C VAL A 82 14.70 5.65 11.45
N LEU A 83 15.79 5.29 12.13
CA LEU A 83 16.79 4.38 11.59
C LEU A 83 16.29 2.93 11.70
N LEU A 84 16.03 2.28 10.56
CA LEU A 84 15.48 0.92 10.50
C LEU A 84 16.58 -0.15 10.57
N ALA A 85 17.74 0.11 9.97
CA ALA A 85 18.86 -0.82 9.90
C ALA A 85 19.39 -1.25 11.27
N PRO A 86 19.53 -0.38 12.29
CA PRO A 86 19.91 -0.79 13.64
C PRO A 86 18.93 -1.77 14.28
N ILE A 87 17.62 -1.57 14.07
CA ILE A 87 16.54 -2.36 14.69
C ILE A 87 16.55 -3.80 14.16
N GLU A 88 16.81 -3.96 12.86
CA GLU A 88 16.81 -5.28 12.23
C GLU A 88 18.20 -5.94 12.11
N SER A 89 19.25 -5.28 12.60
CA SER A 89 20.60 -5.83 12.56
C SER A 89 20.85 -6.78 13.72
N SER A 90 21.60 -7.86 13.48
CA SER A 90 22.02 -8.81 14.52
C SER A 90 23.17 -8.28 15.41
N VAL A 91 23.57 -7.03 15.21
CA VAL A 91 24.69 -6.37 15.89
C VAL A 91 24.13 -5.20 16.67
N ILE A 92 24.59 -4.98 17.90
CA ILE A 92 24.21 -3.78 18.66
C ILE A 92 25.17 -2.65 18.22
N PRO A 93 24.71 -1.63 17.49
CA PRO A 93 25.58 -0.59 16.98
C PRO A 93 26.05 0.35 18.09
N LEU A 94 27.28 0.83 17.97
CA LEU A 94 27.86 1.82 18.89
C LEU A 94 27.32 3.23 18.58
N PRO A 95 27.31 4.16 19.56
CA PRO A 95 26.76 5.50 19.39
C PRO A 95 27.36 6.29 18.20
N HIS A 96 28.66 6.15 17.93
CA HIS A 96 29.29 6.80 16.78
C HIS A 96 28.84 6.23 15.44
N GLN A 97 28.55 4.92 15.38
CA GLN A 97 28.08 4.25 14.17
C GLN A 97 26.64 4.67 13.82
N ILE A 98 25.79 4.88 14.82
CA ILE A 98 24.43 5.45 14.65
C ILE A 98 24.53 6.87 14.09
N ARG A 99 25.47 7.67 14.59
CA ARG A 99 25.69 9.04 14.10
C ARG A 99 26.22 9.06 12.66
N ALA A 100 27.13 8.15 12.32
CA ALA A 100 27.63 7.98 10.95
C ALA A 100 26.50 7.58 10.01
N LEU A 101 25.66 6.62 10.42
CA LEU A 101 24.47 6.20 9.69
C LEU A 101 23.48 7.36 9.47
N SER A 102 23.07 8.05 10.53
CA SER A 102 22.15 9.20 10.46
C SER A 102 22.66 10.30 9.52
N ARG A 103 23.96 10.60 9.57
CA ARG A 103 24.58 11.54 8.61
C ARG A 103 24.49 11.00 7.18
N ALA A 104 24.86 9.74 6.97
CA ALA A 104 24.90 9.15 5.64
C ALA A 104 23.55 9.22 4.90
N ILE A 105 22.45 9.09 5.62
CA ILE A 105 21.09 9.09 5.05
C ILE A 105 20.40 10.46 5.01
N ALA A 106 20.93 11.47 5.72
CA ALA A 106 20.31 12.80 5.79
C ALA A 106 20.48 13.60 4.49
N GLY A 107 21.34 13.17 3.56
CA GLY A 107 21.59 13.84 2.30
C GLY A 107 21.00 13.09 1.10
N ASP A 108 20.60 13.85 0.08
CA ASP A 108 20.03 13.34 -1.18
C ASP A 108 21.05 12.56 -2.04
N ARG A 109 22.35 12.62 -1.68
CA ARG A 109 23.44 11.87 -2.32
C ARG A 109 24.31 11.18 -1.27
N VAL A 110 24.46 9.87 -1.41
CA VAL A 110 25.30 9.06 -0.53
C VAL A 110 26.75 9.07 -1.04
N ARG A 111 27.51 10.12 -0.71
CA ARG A 111 28.97 10.16 -0.91
C ARG A 111 29.67 10.46 0.41
N TYR A 112 30.07 9.39 1.11
CA TYR A 112 30.67 9.47 2.44
C TYR A 112 32.03 8.76 2.48
N LEU A 113 32.98 9.34 3.21
CA LEU A 113 34.28 8.75 3.52
C LEU A 113 34.31 8.41 5.01
N LEU A 114 34.37 7.11 5.35
CA LEU A 114 34.52 6.64 6.73
C LEU A 114 35.99 6.67 7.12
N ALA A 115 36.39 7.68 7.90
CA ALA A 115 37.79 8.00 8.18
C ALA A 115 38.21 7.79 9.65
N ASP A 116 37.39 7.13 10.46
CA ASP A 116 37.69 6.82 11.86
C ASP A 116 38.96 5.95 12.06
N GLU A 117 39.40 5.76 13.29
CA GLU A 117 40.55 4.90 13.59
C GLU A 117 40.38 3.44 13.14
N VAL A 118 41.50 2.74 12.95
CA VAL A 118 41.52 1.33 12.56
C VAL A 118 40.92 0.50 13.70
N GLY A 119 39.95 -0.37 13.39
CA GLY A 119 39.29 -1.24 14.37
C GLY A 119 37.99 -0.69 14.95
N LEU A 120 37.58 0.55 14.65
CA LEU A 120 36.33 1.16 15.15
C LEU A 120 35.04 0.67 14.46
N GLY A 121 35.14 -0.30 13.56
CA GLY A 121 33.99 -0.93 12.93
C GLY A 121 33.44 -0.22 11.69
N LYS A 122 34.29 0.41 10.87
CA LYS A 122 33.89 1.02 9.58
C LYS A 122 33.11 0.07 8.65
N THR A 123 33.44 -1.22 8.67
CA THR A 123 32.72 -2.24 7.89
C THR A 123 31.28 -2.41 8.40
N ILE A 124 31.08 -2.33 9.72
CA ILE A 124 29.74 -2.38 10.33
C ILE A 124 28.96 -1.13 9.96
N GLU A 125 29.58 0.05 10.03
CA GLU A 125 28.97 1.32 9.61
C GLU A 125 28.54 1.27 8.13
N ALA A 126 29.42 0.83 7.24
CA ALA A 126 29.10 0.68 5.83
C ALA A 126 27.95 -0.32 5.61
N GLY A 127 27.93 -1.44 6.34
CA GLY A 127 26.85 -2.42 6.28
C GLY A 127 25.50 -1.85 6.76
N LEU A 128 25.50 -1.06 7.85
CA LEU A 128 24.32 -0.38 8.35
C LEU A 128 23.79 0.64 7.34
N ILE A 129 24.69 1.44 6.72
CA ILE A 129 24.33 2.43 5.70
C ILE A 129 23.71 1.74 4.48
N LEU A 130 24.36 0.68 3.96
CA LEU A 130 23.83 -0.07 2.83
C LEU A 130 22.46 -0.69 3.13
N ARG A 131 22.27 -1.22 4.33
CA ARG A 131 20.99 -1.83 4.73
C ARG A 131 19.88 -0.79 4.84
N GLU A 132 20.17 0.37 5.43
CA GLU A 132 19.21 1.46 5.56
C GLU A 132 18.77 1.99 4.19
N LEU A 133 19.71 2.15 3.25
CA LEU A 133 19.40 2.56 1.87
C LEU A 133 18.53 1.53 1.15
N LYS A 134 18.84 0.24 1.30
CA LYS A 134 18.03 -0.83 0.73
C LYS A 134 16.60 -0.85 1.29
N LEU A 135 16.42 -0.60 2.58
CA LEU A 135 15.10 -0.50 3.22
C LEU A 135 14.32 0.72 2.72
N ARG A 136 15.02 1.79 2.31
CA ARG A 136 14.44 3.00 1.72
C ARG A 136 14.25 2.93 0.20
N GLY A 137 14.62 1.81 -0.43
CA GLY A 137 14.39 1.55 -1.86
C GLY A 137 15.41 2.16 -2.83
N LEU A 138 16.61 2.51 -2.35
CA LEU A 138 17.78 2.91 -3.17
C LEU A 138 18.70 1.70 -3.44
#